data_AF-A0A7K4GVY4-F1
#
_entry.id   AF-A0A7K4GVY4-F1
#
_cell.length_a   1.000
_cell.length_b   1.000
_cell.length_c   1.000
_cell.angle_alpha   90.00
_cell.angle_beta   90.00
_cell.angle_gamma   90.00
#
_symmetry.space_group_name_H-M   'P 1'
#
loop_
_entity.id
_entity.type
_entity.pdbx_description
1 polymer ?
#
loop_
_entity_poly.entity_id
_entity_poly.type
_entity_poly.pdbx_seq_one_letter_code
_entity_poly.pdbx_strand_id
1 'polypeptide(L)'
;MSKLINSYEKNSIKKHYQGFDKVLAILLIIGIIAISGVILYSMFTPEPGYITLGLLNSDKKAENYPTNATIGENVTFYVSVGNYLNRDFSFRIEILKGNNETEIGSSGSSNATSFMNSSTTVLSHGENWISSSYNVSFSLPGFNQIIIAEVWEIRMGSIDKYWEIVTMHLNITS
;
A
#
# COMPACT_ATOMS: atom_id res chain seq x y z
N MET A 1 53.82 38.58 40.70
CA MET A 1 53.98 37.80 39.45
C MET A 1 52.89 36.73 39.28
N SER A 2 52.69 35.81 40.22
CA SER A 2 51.74 34.67 40.11
C SER A 2 50.27 35.04 39.91
N LYS A 3 49.79 36.12 40.53
CA LYS A 3 48.38 36.57 40.43
C LYS A 3 48.00 37.07 39.03
N LEU A 4 48.96 37.64 38.30
CA LEU A 4 48.76 38.16 36.94
C LEU A 4 48.73 37.02 35.91
N ILE A 5 49.60 36.02 36.08
CA ILE A 5 49.65 34.81 35.24
C ILE A 5 48.31 34.03 35.36
N ASN A 6 47.82 33.86 36.59
CA ASN A 6 46.58 33.14 36.87
C ASN A 6 45.33 33.89 36.32
N SER A 7 45.37 35.22 36.32
CA SER A 7 44.29 36.03 35.71
C SER A 7 44.31 35.98 34.18
N TYR A 8 45.50 35.92 33.57
CA TYR A 8 45.63 35.83 32.11
C TYR A 8 45.16 34.46 31.59
N GLU A 9 45.56 33.38 32.27
CA GLU A 9 45.18 32.01 31.93
C GLU A 9 43.66 31.80 32.07
N LYS A 10 43.05 32.26 33.17
CA LYS A 10 41.59 32.21 33.38
C LYS A 10 40.81 33.00 32.32
N ASN A 11 41.31 34.16 31.90
CA ASN A 11 40.68 34.96 30.84
C ASN A 11 40.83 34.29 29.46
N SER A 12 41.96 33.63 29.18
CA SER A 12 42.21 32.92 27.92
C SER A 12 41.31 31.69 27.75
N ILE A 13 41.09 30.95 28.84
CA ILE A 13 40.20 29.78 28.90
C ILE A 13 38.74 30.24 28.74
N LYS A 14 38.32 31.27 29.49
CA LYS A 14 36.96 31.84 29.38
C LYS A 14 36.66 32.34 27.96
N LYS A 15 37.65 32.93 27.29
CA LYS A 15 37.53 33.39 25.89
C LYS A 15 37.40 32.22 24.90
N HIS A 16 38.10 31.10 25.13
CA HIS A 16 37.95 29.88 24.33
C HIS A 16 36.56 29.25 24.48
N TYR A 17 36.07 29.10 25.72
CA TYR A 17 34.70 28.62 25.97
C TYR A 17 33.65 29.53 25.32
N GLN A 18 33.80 30.85 25.39
CA GLN A 18 32.89 31.79 24.72
C GLN A 18 32.87 31.66 23.19
N GLY A 19 33.99 31.30 22.55
CA GLY A 19 34.03 31.03 21.11
C GLY A 19 33.34 29.72 20.76
N PHE A 20 33.59 28.68 21.55
CA PHE A 20 32.96 27.38 21.42
C PHE A 20 31.45 27.44 21.64
N ASP A 21 30.98 28.13 22.69
CA ASP A 21 29.57 28.30 23.01
C ASP A 21 28.81 29.02 21.88
N LYS A 22 29.45 30.00 21.24
CA LYS A 22 28.87 30.70 20.08
C LYS A 22 28.73 29.78 18.87
N VAL A 23 29.77 29.00 18.56
CA VAL A 23 29.72 28.05 17.44
C VAL A 23 28.65 26.98 17.70
N LEU A 24 28.61 26.45 18.92
CA LEU A 24 27.60 25.47 19.34
C LEU A 24 26.19 26.04 19.23
N ALA A 25 25.96 27.27 19.71
CA ALA A 25 24.66 27.93 19.60
C ALA A 25 24.23 28.14 18.13
N ILE A 26 25.16 28.54 17.25
CA ILE A 26 24.89 28.71 15.82
C ILE A 26 24.51 27.37 15.18
N LEU A 27 25.27 26.30 15.46
CA LEU A 27 24.96 24.96 14.94
C LEU A 27 23.61 24.46 15.43
N LEU A 28 23.26 24.73 16.68
CA LEU A 28 21.98 24.35 17.27
C LEU A 28 20.82 25.10 16.59
N ILE A 29 20.98 26.41 16.33
CA ILE A 29 19.99 27.20 15.59
C ILE A 29 19.82 26.66 14.16
N ILE A 30 20.91 26.37 13.45
CA ILE A 30 20.85 25.80 12.10
C ILE A 30 20.15 24.44 12.13
N GLY A 31 20.45 23.59 13.13
CA GLY A 31 19.80 22.31 13.33
C GLY A 31 18.30 22.42 13.56
N ILE A 32 17.87 23.36 14.41
CA ILE A 32 16.44 23.65 14.64
C ILE A 32 15.78 24.09 13.33
N ILE A 33 16.38 25.04 12.61
CA ILE A 33 15.83 25.54 11.33
C ILE A 33 15.70 24.41 10.30
N ALA A 34 16.72 23.56 10.19
CA ALA A 34 16.72 22.42 9.28
C ALA A 34 15.60 21.41 9.61
N ILE A 35 15.48 21.00 10.89
CA ILE A 35 14.45 20.06 11.33
C ILE A 35 13.05 20.67 11.16
N SER A 36 12.85 21.93 11.56
CA SER A 36 11.59 22.64 11.35
C SER A 36 11.22 22.72 9.87
N GLY A 37 12.19 22.96 8.99
CA GLY A 37 11.98 22.97 7.55
C GLY A 37 11.51 21.62 7.00
N VAL A 38 12.14 20.52 7.43
CA VAL A 38 11.72 19.16 7.05
C VAL A 38 10.31 18.84 7.52
N ILE A 39 9.96 19.20 8.76
CA ILE A 39 8.61 18.99 9.30
C ILE A 39 7.58 19.76 8.47
N LEU A 40 7.80 21.06 8.23
CA LEU A 40 6.89 21.87 7.42
C LEU A 40 6.75 21.31 6.01
N TYR A 41 7.87 20.93 5.37
CA TYR A 41 7.85 20.32 4.05
C TYR A 41 6.96 19.06 4.03
N SER A 42 7.12 18.14 4.99
CA SER A 42 6.31 16.93 5.07
C SER A 42 4.82 17.18 5.28
N MET A 43 4.45 18.25 5.99
CA MET A 43 3.04 18.63 6.17
C MET A 43 2.40 19.17 4.89
N PHE A 44 3.16 19.89 4.06
CA PHE A 44 2.64 20.47 2.81
C PHE A 44 2.85 19.58 1.58
N THR A 45 3.62 18.49 1.71
CA THR A 45 3.83 17.49 0.67
C THR A 45 3.50 16.10 1.21
N PRO A 46 2.22 15.83 1.54
CA PRO A 46 1.81 14.51 2.00
C PRO A 46 2.13 13.47 0.92
N GLU A 47 2.50 12.27 1.35
CA GLU A 47 2.73 11.16 0.44
C GLU A 47 1.51 10.95 -0.47
N PRO A 48 1.72 10.56 -1.74
CA PRO A 48 0.61 10.23 -2.61
C PRO A 48 -0.20 9.11 -1.96
N GLY A 49 -1.51 9.32 -1.86
CA GLY A 49 -2.38 8.31 -1.28
C GLY A 49 -2.37 7.02 -2.10
N TYR A 50 -2.71 5.92 -1.46
CA TYR A 50 -2.73 4.58 -2.05
C TYR A 50 -4.03 3.85 -1.71
N ILE A 51 -4.26 2.72 -2.36
CA ILE A 51 -5.28 1.75 -1.96
C ILE A 51 -4.59 0.45 -1.54
N THR A 52 -5.27 -0.35 -0.74
CA THR A 52 -4.86 -1.72 -0.48
C THR A 52 -5.87 -2.66 -1.14
N LEU A 53 -5.38 -3.77 -1.68
CA LEU A 53 -6.20 -4.84 -2.25
C LEU A 53 -5.69 -6.17 -1.69
N GLY A 54 -6.61 -7.03 -1.27
CA GLY A 54 -6.25 -8.35 -0.77
C GLY A 54 -7.31 -9.39 -1.06
N LEU A 55 -6.88 -10.61 -1.37
CA LEU A 55 -7.72 -11.79 -1.30
C LEU A 55 -7.72 -12.30 0.13
N LEU A 56 -8.84 -12.87 0.56
CA LEU A 56 -8.98 -13.51 1.86
C LEU A 56 -9.60 -14.88 1.65
N ASN A 57 -9.12 -15.88 2.38
CA ASN A 57 -9.66 -17.23 2.35
C ASN A 57 -11.10 -17.30 2.92
N SER A 58 -11.68 -18.50 3.02
CA SER A 58 -13.02 -18.74 3.57
C SER A 58 -13.20 -18.22 5.01
N ASP A 59 -12.12 -18.12 5.77
CA ASP A 59 -12.11 -17.59 7.16
C ASP A 59 -11.84 -16.08 7.23
N LYS A 60 -11.84 -15.39 6.08
CA LYS A 60 -11.50 -13.97 5.94
C LYS A 60 -10.08 -13.62 6.39
N LYS A 61 -9.12 -14.50 6.15
CA LYS A 61 -7.70 -14.29 6.44
C LYS A 61 -6.86 -14.30 5.18
N ALA A 62 -5.76 -13.55 5.21
CA ALA A 62 -4.84 -13.44 4.08
C ALA A 62 -3.79 -14.59 4.05
N GLU A 63 -4.17 -15.79 4.48
CA GLU A 63 -3.29 -16.95 4.65
C GLU A 63 -4.03 -18.25 4.35
N ASN A 64 -3.29 -19.36 4.23
CA ASN A 64 -3.86 -20.71 4.07
C ASN A 64 -4.87 -20.80 2.91
N TYR A 65 -4.55 -20.19 1.77
CA TYR A 65 -5.36 -20.30 0.57
C TYR A 65 -5.30 -21.72 0.00
N PRO A 66 -6.39 -22.20 -0.62
CA PRO A 66 -6.39 -23.48 -1.29
C PRO A 66 -5.45 -23.44 -2.50
N THR A 67 -4.49 -24.37 -2.53
CA THR A 67 -3.59 -24.56 -3.68
C THR A 67 -4.08 -25.64 -4.64
N ASN A 68 -5.10 -26.41 -4.25
CA ASN A 68 -5.70 -27.46 -5.05
C ASN A 68 -7.22 -27.43 -4.88
N ALA A 69 -7.95 -27.77 -5.93
CA ALA A 69 -9.40 -28.01 -5.90
C ALA A 69 -9.75 -29.14 -6.88
N THR A 70 -10.92 -29.76 -6.70
CA THR A 70 -11.47 -30.72 -7.66
C THR A 70 -12.36 -30.04 -8.69
N ILE A 71 -12.61 -30.68 -9.84
CA ILE A 71 -13.50 -30.16 -10.87
C ILE A 71 -14.89 -29.90 -10.27
N GLY A 72 -15.43 -28.70 -10.51
CA GLY A 72 -16.74 -28.28 -10.02
C GLY A 72 -16.78 -27.90 -8.53
N GLU A 73 -15.69 -28.09 -7.79
CA GLU A 73 -15.58 -27.62 -6.40
C GLU A 73 -15.53 -26.10 -6.34
N ASN A 74 -16.31 -25.53 -5.42
CA ASN A 74 -16.34 -24.09 -5.21
C ASN A 74 -15.17 -23.68 -4.32
N VAL A 75 -14.30 -22.84 -4.87
CA VAL A 75 -13.28 -22.12 -4.12
C VAL A 75 -13.91 -20.84 -3.58
N THR A 76 -14.12 -20.81 -2.27
CA THR A 76 -14.71 -19.66 -1.57
C THR A 76 -13.62 -18.70 -1.08
N PHE A 77 -13.78 -17.42 -1.40
CA PHE A 77 -12.87 -16.36 -0.94
C PHE A 77 -13.61 -15.02 -0.83
N TYR A 78 -12.94 -14.03 -0.27
CA TYR A 78 -13.40 -12.65 -0.16
C TYR A 78 -12.33 -11.72 -0.73
N VAL A 79 -12.75 -10.51 -1.11
CA VAL A 79 -11.86 -9.43 -1.51
C VAL A 79 -11.93 -8.32 -0.47
N SER A 80 -10.79 -7.74 -0.13
CA SER A 80 -10.67 -6.59 0.75
C SER A 80 -10.07 -5.41 0.00
N VAL A 81 -10.61 -4.21 0.26
CA VAL A 81 -10.10 -2.95 -0.28
C VAL A 81 -9.99 -1.94 0.85
N GLY A 82 -8.85 -1.29 0.99
CA GLY A 82 -8.66 -0.16 1.92
C GLY A 82 -8.35 1.11 1.16
N ASN A 83 -8.91 2.25 1.57
CA ASN A 83 -8.74 3.53 0.88
C ASN A 83 -7.87 4.50 1.70
N TYR A 84 -6.68 4.83 1.19
CA TYR A 84 -5.77 5.83 1.77
C TYR A 84 -5.49 6.99 0.80
N LEU A 85 -6.44 7.29 -0.11
CA LEU A 85 -6.29 8.30 -1.17
C LEU A 85 -6.48 9.76 -0.74
N ASN A 86 -6.72 10.03 0.55
CA ASN A 86 -7.16 11.33 1.08
C ASN A 86 -8.45 11.88 0.42
N ARG A 87 -9.29 10.98 -0.14
CA ARG A 87 -10.60 11.28 -0.75
C ARG A 87 -11.46 10.02 -0.79
N ASP A 88 -12.73 10.18 -1.10
CA ASP A 88 -13.60 9.04 -1.38
C ASP A 88 -13.15 8.27 -2.63
N PHE A 89 -13.28 6.94 -2.55
CA PHE A 89 -12.92 6.00 -3.61
C PHE A 89 -14.16 5.22 -4.04
N SER A 90 -14.63 5.49 -5.26
CA SER A 90 -15.71 4.75 -5.90
C SER A 90 -15.13 3.68 -6.81
N PHE A 91 -15.41 2.41 -6.55
CA PHE A 91 -14.79 1.30 -7.26
C PHE A 91 -15.73 0.13 -7.49
N ARG A 92 -15.33 -0.75 -8.40
CA ARG A 92 -15.86 -2.11 -8.55
C ARG A 92 -14.72 -3.11 -8.52
N ILE A 93 -15.05 -4.34 -8.18
CA ILE A 93 -14.17 -5.49 -8.30
C ILE A 93 -14.58 -6.31 -9.52
N GLU A 94 -13.60 -6.71 -10.31
CA GLU A 94 -13.77 -7.69 -11.37
C GLU A 94 -13.03 -8.96 -11.00
N ILE A 95 -13.77 -10.07 -10.98
CA ILE A 95 -13.25 -11.40 -10.73
C ILE A 95 -13.09 -12.10 -12.07
N LEU A 96 -11.88 -12.59 -12.34
CA LEU A 96 -11.56 -13.33 -13.56
C LEU A 96 -10.98 -14.70 -13.25
N LYS A 97 -11.10 -15.60 -14.23
CA LYS A 97 -10.42 -16.89 -14.27
C LYS A 97 -9.34 -16.87 -15.33
N GLY A 98 -8.12 -17.17 -14.94
CA GLY A 98 -6.95 -17.26 -15.80
C GLY A 98 -6.27 -18.63 -15.73
N ASN A 99 -5.21 -18.78 -16.51
CA ASN A 99 -4.37 -19.96 -16.59
C ASN A 99 -2.93 -19.54 -16.96
N ASN A 100 -2.09 -20.49 -17.41
CA ASN A 100 -0.71 -20.22 -17.82
C ASN A 100 -0.53 -19.21 -18.97
N GLU A 101 -1.58 -18.97 -19.76
CA GLU A 101 -1.58 -18.03 -20.88
C GLU A 101 -2.04 -16.63 -20.46
N THR A 102 -2.48 -16.47 -19.21
CA THR A 102 -2.91 -15.19 -18.66
C THR A 102 -1.72 -14.32 -18.34
N GLU A 103 -1.70 -13.11 -18.89
CA GLU A 103 -0.67 -12.12 -18.60
C GLU A 103 -1.25 -11.06 -17.66
N ILE A 104 -0.46 -10.69 -16.65
CA ILE A 104 -0.82 -9.67 -15.66
C ILE A 104 0.00 -8.42 -15.95
N GLY A 105 -0.69 -7.29 -16.19
CA GLY A 105 -0.04 -6.04 -16.55
C GLY A 105 -0.51 -4.85 -15.72
N SER A 106 0.02 -3.68 -16.07
CA SER A 106 -0.32 -2.39 -15.43
C SER A 106 -1.69 -1.83 -15.83
N SER A 107 -2.46 -2.57 -16.62
CA SER A 107 -3.80 -2.20 -17.11
C SER A 107 -4.82 -3.33 -16.92
N GLY A 108 -4.55 -4.25 -15.99
CA GLY A 108 -5.33 -5.46 -15.77
C GLY A 108 -4.72 -6.69 -16.44
N SER A 109 -5.52 -7.74 -16.56
CA SER A 109 -5.15 -9.03 -17.12
C SER A 109 -5.58 -9.18 -18.58
N SER A 110 -4.75 -9.86 -19.38
CA SER A 110 -5.06 -10.31 -20.74
C SER A 110 -5.20 -11.83 -20.75
N ASN A 111 -5.96 -12.38 -21.71
CA ASN A 111 -6.24 -13.83 -21.81
C ASN A 111 -6.84 -14.44 -20.53
N ALA A 112 -7.56 -13.64 -19.75
CA ALA A 112 -8.39 -14.08 -18.64
C ALA A 112 -9.87 -14.00 -19.04
N THR A 113 -10.69 -14.87 -18.46
CA THR A 113 -12.13 -14.87 -18.67
C THR A 113 -12.83 -14.19 -17.51
N SER A 114 -13.55 -13.10 -17.78
CA SER A 114 -14.37 -12.43 -16.76
C SER A 114 -15.41 -13.41 -16.21
N PHE A 115 -15.48 -13.50 -14.88
CA PHE A 115 -16.39 -14.38 -14.17
C PHE A 115 -17.54 -13.60 -13.55
N MET A 116 -17.23 -12.50 -12.85
CA MET A 116 -18.23 -11.68 -12.17
C MET A 116 -17.70 -10.28 -11.86
N ASN A 117 -18.57 -9.29 -11.97
CA ASN A 117 -18.32 -7.93 -11.50
C ASN A 117 -19.15 -7.63 -10.25
N SER A 118 -18.55 -6.94 -9.28
CA SER A 118 -19.28 -6.41 -8.13
C SER A 118 -20.13 -5.22 -8.53
N SER A 119 -21.11 -4.89 -7.69
CA SER A 119 -21.70 -3.55 -7.70
C SER A 119 -20.66 -2.49 -7.34
N THR A 120 -20.90 -1.25 -7.76
CA THR A 120 -20.09 -0.10 -7.35
C THR A 120 -20.20 0.11 -5.85
N THR A 121 -19.06 0.29 -5.20
CA THR A 121 -18.93 0.61 -3.77
C THR A 121 -18.22 1.94 -3.62
N VAL A 122 -18.68 2.78 -2.69
CA VAL A 122 -18.01 4.01 -2.31
C VAL A 122 -17.40 3.81 -0.93
N LEU A 123 -16.12 4.10 -0.79
CA LEU A 123 -15.35 3.92 0.44
C LEU A 123 -14.66 5.23 0.81
N SER A 124 -14.88 5.73 2.03
CA SER A 124 -14.27 6.98 2.47
C SER A 124 -12.79 6.79 2.84
N HIS A 125 -12.05 7.90 2.93
CA HIS A 125 -10.64 7.87 3.29
C HIS A 125 -10.44 7.27 4.70
N GLY A 126 -9.49 6.34 4.81
CA GLY A 126 -9.15 5.62 6.03
C GLY A 126 -10.02 4.37 6.29
N GLU A 127 -11.02 4.11 5.45
CA GLU A 127 -11.91 2.97 5.62
C GLU A 127 -11.41 1.72 4.89
N ASN A 128 -11.91 0.58 5.36
CA ASN A 128 -11.69 -0.74 4.77
C ASN A 128 -13.03 -1.39 4.46
N TRP A 129 -13.10 -2.08 3.33
CA TRP A 129 -14.24 -2.83 2.85
C TRP A 129 -13.87 -4.29 2.62
N ILE A 130 -14.77 -5.20 2.97
CA ILE A 130 -14.65 -6.63 2.64
C ILE A 130 -15.93 -7.02 1.89
N SER A 131 -15.76 -7.72 0.78
CA SER A 131 -16.86 -8.17 -0.07
C SER A 131 -17.77 -9.20 0.62
N SER A 132 -18.88 -9.53 -0.01
CA SER A 132 -19.54 -10.82 0.19
C SER A 132 -18.66 -11.95 -0.36
N SER A 133 -18.98 -13.21 -0.03
CA SER A 133 -18.21 -14.37 -0.50
C SER A 133 -18.35 -14.55 -2.01
N TYR A 134 -17.22 -14.73 -2.69
CA TYR A 134 -17.16 -15.22 -4.06
C TYR A 134 -16.95 -16.73 -4.05
N ASN A 135 -17.63 -17.43 -4.95
CA ASN A 135 -17.52 -18.88 -5.12
C ASN A 135 -17.18 -19.14 -6.58
N VAL A 136 -15.93 -19.54 -6.84
CA VAL A 136 -15.43 -19.79 -8.19
C VAL A 136 -15.14 -21.28 -8.34
N SER A 137 -15.62 -21.89 -9.42
CA SER A 137 -15.30 -23.26 -9.77
C SER A 137 -14.77 -23.37 -11.21
N PHE A 138 -14.03 -24.45 -11.44
CA PHE A 138 -13.40 -24.78 -12.72
C PHE A 138 -14.03 -26.05 -13.28
N SER A 139 -14.35 -26.03 -14.57
CA SER A 139 -15.02 -27.13 -15.27
C SER A 139 -14.06 -28.14 -15.90
N LEU A 140 -12.78 -27.78 -15.99
CA LEU A 140 -11.73 -28.60 -16.59
C LEU A 140 -10.56 -28.73 -15.62
N PRO A 141 -9.88 -29.90 -15.60
CA PRO A 141 -8.65 -30.05 -14.85
C PRO A 141 -7.55 -29.19 -15.49
N GLY A 142 -6.57 -28.79 -14.68
CA GLY A 142 -5.44 -28.01 -15.16
C GLY A 142 -4.52 -27.57 -14.05
N PHE A 143 -3.23 -27.52 -14.35
CA PHE A 143 -2.23 -26.98 -13.44
C PHE A 143 -2.17 -25.46 -13.58
N ASN A 144 -1.93 -24.77 -12.46
CA ASN A 144 -1.77 -23.33 -12.42
C ASN A 144 -2.96 -22.55 -13.00
N GLN A 145 -4.17 -22.97 -12.65
CA GLN A 145 -5.36 -22.13 -12.82
C GLN A 145 -5.27 -20.94 -11.87
N ILE A 146 -5.81 -19.80 -12.28
CA ILE A 146 -5.65 -18.54 -11.56
C ILE A 146 -7.03 -17.94 -11.29
N ILE A 147 -7.30 -17.62 -10.04
CA ILE A 147 -8.37 -16.70 -9.67
C ILE A 147 -7.75 -15.32 -9.53
N ILE A 148 -8.37 -14.34 -10.19
CA ILE A 148 -7.87 -12.97 -10.30
C ILE A 148 -8.93 -12.03 -9.75
N ALA A 149 -8.53 -11.08 -8.91
CA ALA A 149 -9.36 -9.96 -8.52
C ALA A 149 -8.67 -8.65 -8.91
N GLU A 150 -9.36 -7.85 -9.70
CA GLU A 150 -8.93 -6.53 -10.13
C GLU A 150 -9.83 -5.46 -9.52
N VAL A 151 -9.22 -4.35 -9.09
CA VAL A 151 -9.97 -3.18 -8.62
C VAL A 151 -9.92 -2.06 -9.65
N TRP A 152 -11.11 -1.59 -10.00
CA TRP A 152 -11.34 -0.58 -11.03
C TRP A 152 -12.07 0.61 -10.40
N GLU A 153 -11.46 1.79 -10.48
CA GLU A 153 -12.07 3.03 -10.03
C GLU A 153 -13.09 3.53 -11.04
N ILE A 154 -14.30 3.75 -10.56
CA ILE A 154 -15.39 4.31 -11.34
C ILE A 154 -15.26 5.83 -11.34
N ARG A 155 -15.10 6.40 -12.53
CA ARG A 155 -15.00 7.84 -12.73
C ARG A 155 -16.14 8.30 -13.63
N MET A 156 -16.94 9.25 -13.16
CA MET A 156 -18.07 9.76 -13.93
C MET A 156 -17.59 10.35 -15.27
N GLY A 157 -18.12 9.81 -16.38
CA GLY A 157 -17.87 10.35 -17.72
C GLY A 157 -16.53 9.96 -18.36
N SER A 158 -15.76 9.05 -17.75
CA SER A 158 -14.52 8.51 -18.32
C SER A 158 -14.48 7.00 -18.23
N ILE A 159 -13.55 6.37 -18.96
CA ILE A 159 -13.28 4.93 -18.83
C ILE A 159 -12.82 4.64 -17.39
N ASP A 160 -13.30 3.53 -16.82
CA ASP A 160 -12.86 3.05 -15.52
C ASP A 160 -11.34 2.96 -15.47
N LYS A 161 -10.74 3.44 -14.37
CA LYS A 161 -9.30 3.41 -14.19
C LYS A 161 -8.91 2.13 -13.45
N TYR A 162 -8.05 1.31 -14.06
CA TYR A 162 -7.39 0.20 -13.37
C TYR A 162 -6.48 0.70 -12.25
N TRP A 163 -6.49 0.01 -11.11
CA TRP A 163 -5.64 0.33 -9.96
C TRP A 163 -4.69 -0.81 -9.61
N GLU A 164 -5.22 -1.96 -9.22
CA GLU A 164 -4.44 -3.05 -8.64
C GLU A 164 -5.06 -4.41 -9.00
N ILE A 165 -4.25 -5.45 -8.93
CA ILE A 165 -4.60 -6.84 -9.16
C ILE A 165 -4.00 -7.71 -8.07
N VAL A 166 -4.75 -8.74 -7.67
CA VAL A 166 -4.26 -9.79 -6.80
C VAL A 166 -4.70 -11.14 -7.36
N THR A 167 -3.84 -12.15 -7.24
CA THR A 167 -4.08 -13.46 -7.80
C THR A 167 -3.91 -14.57 -6.77
N MET A 168 -4.66 -15.65 -6.99
CA MET A 168 -4.56 -16.90 -6.26
C MET A 168 -4.39 -18.02 -7.27
N HIS A 169 -3.33 -18.80 -7.10
CA HIS A 169 -2.97 -19.88 -8.00
C HIS A 169 -3.37 -21.22 -7.40
N LEU A 170 -3.94 -22.08 -8.23
CA LEU A 170 -4.47 -23.38 -7.81
C LEU A 170 -4.34 -24.43 -8.90
N ASN A 171 -4.22 -25.70 -8.49
CA ASN A 171 -4.29 -26.84 -9.40
C ASN A 171 -5.68 -27.46 -9.34
N ILE A 172 -6.27 -27.71 -10.49
CA ILE A 172 -7.56 -28.37 -10.61
C ILE A 172 -7.34 -29.83 -10.98
N THR A 173 -7.76 -30.70 -10.07
CA THR A 173 -7.65 -32.15 -10.19
C THR A 173 -9.00 -32.77 -10.56
N SER A 174 -8.96 -33.92 -11.22
CA SER A 174 -10.13 -34.71 -11.60
C SER A 174 -10.79 -35.41 -10.43
#